data_AF-A0A543Q252-F1
#
_entry.id   AF-A0A543Q252-F1
#
_cell.length_a   1.000
_cell.length_b   1.000
_cell.length_c   1.000
_cell.angle_alpha   90.00
_cell.angle_beta   90.00
_cell.angle_gamma   90.00
#
_symmetry.space_group_name_H-M   'P 1'
#
loop_
_entity.id
_entity.type
_entity.pdbx_description
1 polymer ?
#
loop_
_entity_poly.entity_id
_entity_poly.type
_entity_poly.pdbx_seq_one_letter_code
_entity_poly.pdbx_strand_id
1 'polypeptide(L)'
;MSSFISEERSAVKFMIAIIGFEFAMALIFGTGLPIAYYQNLQQLLVRQEMGIAALQTLLHLTSHLYSMVFIQTGLAHAMTPAPPPTHQVADLSLTEKLSWAARGRILTILAIFYIAIFRVLVFFTWAIALIPLVIAAAYDGWVQRKVAQFRFVYQSGQKHFIGNRASKIITYGLLLIFFLPIPIPPIAIIFWAVFLGLFSYLWMRNMPKRI
;
A
#
# COMPACT_ATOMS: atom_id res chain seq x y z
N MET A 1 -10.71 22.43 15.23
CA MET A 1 -9.42 22.32 14.49
C MET A 1 -8.41 21.43 15.23
N SER A 2 -8.29 21.53 16.56
CA SER A 2 -7.41 20.66 17.37
C SER A 2 -7.73 19.16 17.30
N SER A 3 -9.02 18.78 17.32
CA SER A 3 -9.46 17.38 17.21
C SER A 3 -9.17 16.73 15.84
N PHE A 4 -9.15 17.53 14.78
CA PHE A 4 -8.88 17.07 13.41
C PHE A 4 -7.40 16.69 13.24
N ILE A 5 -6.50 17.52 13.78
CA ILE A 5 -5.06 17.26 13.76
C ILE A 5 -4.73 16.03 14.63
N SER A 6 -5.45 15.80 15.73
CA SER A 6 -5.22 14.62 16.57
C SER A 6 -5.66 13.31 15.89
N GLU A 7 -6.77 13.30 15.15
CA GLU A 7 -7.24 12.11 14.42
C GLU A 7 -6.29 11.72 13.28
N GLU A 8 -5.80 12.68 12.50
CA GLU A 8 -4.83 12.40 11.43
C GLU A 8 -3.50 11.89 11.98
N ARG A 9 -3.02 12.49 13.08
CA ARG A 9 -1.83 11.97 13.78
C ARG A 9 -2.06 10.57 14.31
N SER A 10 -3.25 10.24 14.80
CA SER A 10 -3.58 8.89 15.28
C SER A 10 -3.60 7.88 14.13
N ALA A 11 -4.21 8.22 12.99
CA ALA A 11 -4.22 7.37 11.80
C ALA A 11 -2.82 7.12 11.24
N VAL A 12 -1.98 8.16 11.16
CA VAL A 12 -0.58 8.03 10.74
C VAL A 12 0.21 7.16 11.71
N LYS A 13 0.07 7.37 13.02
CA LYS A 13 0.70 6.52 14.04
C LYS A 13 0.25 5.06 13.93
N PHE A 14 -1.03 4.82 13.66
CA PHE A 14 -1.58 3.49 13.45
C PHE A 14 -1.02 2.84 12.18
N MET A 15 -0.92 3.57 11.07
CA MET A 15 -0.30 3.06 9.86
C MET A 15 1.17 2.70 10.06
N ILE A 16 1.94 3.59 10.70
CA ILE A 16 3.34 3.33 11.05
C ILE A 16 3.45 2.13 11.98
N ALA A 17 2.53 1.96 12.93
CA ALA A 17 2.51 0.82 13.82
C ALA A 17 2.19 -0.49 13.08
N ILE A 18 1.28 -0.49 12.10
CA ILE A 18 0.99 -1.69 11.28
C ILE A 18 2.17 -2.03 10.37
N ILE A 19 2.72 -1.04 9.67
CA ILE A 19 3.90 -1.25 8.81
C ILE A 19 5.06 -1.75 9.67
N GLY A 20 5.31 -1.11 10.82
CA GLY A 20 6.32 -1.53 11.78
C GLY A 20 6.06 -2.93 12.35
N PHE A 21 4.80 -3.28 12.64
CA PHE A 21 4.42 -4.61 13.08
C PHE A 21 4.66 -5.65 11.99
N GLU A 22 4.36 -5.35 10.73
CA GLU A 22 4.63 -6.26 9.63
C GLU A 22 6.14 -6.46 9.42
N PHE A 23 6.92 -5.37 9.48
CA PHE A 23 8.39 -5.45 9.49
C PHE A 23 8.91 -6.26 10.68
N ALA A 24 8.32 -6.09 11.88
CA ALA A 24 8.67 -6.87 13.05
C ALA A 24 8.31 -8.35 12.86
N MET A 25 7.16 -8.66 12.27
CA MET A 25 6.75 -10.03 11.94
C MET A 25 7.68 -10.64 10.87
N ALA A 26 8.05 -9.88 9.85
CA ALA A 26 9.04 -10.28 8.85
C ALA A 26 10.43 -10.48 9.46
N LEU A 27 10.80 -9.73 10.50
CA LEU A 27 12.03 -9.93 11.25
C LEU A 27 11.94 -11.15 12.18
N ILE A 28 10.81 -11.40 12.83
CA ILE A 28 10.64 -12.51 13.78
C ILE A 28 10.49 -13.84 13.02
N PHE A 29 9.69 -13.85 11.95
CA PHE A 29 9.30 -15.01 11.16
C PHE A 29 10.00 -15.09 9.80
N GLY A 30 11.03 -14.27 9.55
CA GLY A 30 11.66 -14.03 8.25
C GLY A 30 12.29 -15.23 7.53
N THR A 31 12.29 -16.42 8.12
CA THR A 31 12.68 -17.67 7.46
C THR A 31 11.49 -18.56 7.09
N GLY A 32 10.28 -18.24 7.57
CA GLY A 32 9.09 -19.08 7.43
C GLY A 32 7.91 -18.45 6.68
N LEU A 33 7.97 -17.16 6.33
CA LEU A 33 6.94 -16.57 5.47
C LEU A 33 7.14 -17.08 4.04
N PRO A 34 6.13 -17.73 3.43
CA PRO A 34 6.23 -18.21 2.06
C PRO A 34 6.03 -17.02 1.10
N ILE A 35 6.94 -16.05 1.12
CA ILE A 35 6.87 -14.82 0.33
C ILE A 35 6.82 -15.16 -1.16
N ALA A 36 7.60 -16.16 -1.58
CA ALA A 36 7.56 -16.69 -2.94
C ALA A 36 6.16 -17.22 -3.31
N TYR A 37 5.46 -17.87 -2.37
CA TYR A 37 4.09 -18.33 -2.59
C TYR A 37 3.12 -17.16 -2.79
N TYR A 38 3.17 -16.15 -1.91
CA TYR A 38 2.32 -14.96 -2.04
C TYR A 38 2.60 -14.19 -3.32
N GLN A 39 3.87 -14.08 -3.71
CA GLN A 39 4.27 -13.46 -4.97
C GLN A 39 3.75 -14.26 -6.18
N ASN A 40 3.85 -15.59 -6.15
CA ASN A 40 3.30 -16.43 -7.21
C ASN A 40 1.78 -16.28 -7.32
N LEU A 41 1.05 -16.28 -6.20
CA LEU A 41 -0.39 -16.03 -6.20
C LEU A 41 -0.73 -14.65 -6.75
N GLN A 42 0.01 -13.61 -6.34
CA GLN A 42 -0.18 -12.26 -6.86
C GLN A 42 0.04 -12.21 -8.39
N GLN A 43 1.09 -12.86 -8.89
CA GLN A 43 1.38 -12.93 -10.32
C GLN A 43 0.31 -13.70 -11.09
N LEU A 44 -0.25 -14.76 -10.51
CA LEU A 44 -1.36 -15.51 -11.09
C LEU A 44 -2.63 -14.65 -11.22
N LEU A 45 -2.99 -13.90 -10.18
CA LEU A 45 -4.14 -12.98 -10.22
C LEU A 45 -3.94 -11.89 -11.29
N VAL A 46 -2.76 -11.27 -11.33
CA VAL A 46 -2.43 -10.27 -12.35
C VAL A 46 -2.47 -10.87 -13.75
N ARG A 47 -1.95 -12.08 -13.94
CA ARG A 47 -2.00 -12.79 -15.23
C ARG A 47 -3.44 -13.05 -15.67
N GLN A 48 -4.31 -13.45 -14.75
CA GLN A 48 -5.71 -13.75 -15.05
C GLN A 48 -6.50 -12.50 -15.40
N GLU A 49 -6.28 -11.38 -14.70
CA GLU A 49 -7.08 -10.17 -14.85
C GLU A 49 -6.53 -9.20 -15.90
N MET A 50 -5.20 -9.10 -16.03
CA MET A 50 -4.53 -8.13 -16.91
C MET A 50 -3.81 -8.79 -18.11
N GLY A 51 -3.67 -10.11 -18.10
CA GLY A 51 -2.99 -10.86 -19.16
C GLY A 51 -1.47 -11.00 -18.95
N ILE A 52 -0.87 -11.90 -19.73
CA ILE A 52 0.55 -12.26 -19.58
C ILE A 52 1.52 -11.17 -20.01
N ALA A 53 1.16 -10.39 -21.04
CA ALA A 53 1.99 -9.28 -21.52
C ALA A 53 2.11 -8.19 -20.45
N ALA A 54 1.00 -7.79 -19.84
CA ALA A 54 0.98 -6.82 -18.76
C ALA A 54 1.82 -7.30 -17.56
N LEU A 55 1.70 -8.58 -17.19
CA LEU A 55 2.52 -9.16 -16.13
C LEU A 55 4.02 -9.04 -16.44
N GLN A 56 4.46 -9.39 -17.65
CA GLN A 56 5.87 -9.31 -18.04
C GLN A 56 6.40 -7.87 -17.98
N THR A 57 5.62 -6.91 -18.49
CA THR A 57 5.98 -5.48 -18.41
C THR A 57 6.10 -5.02 -16.95
N LEU A 58 5.14 -5.39 -16.09
CA LEU A 58 5.17 -5.03 -14.68
C LEU A 58 6.37 -5.64 -13.96
N LEU A 59 6.72 -6.91 -14.23
CA LEU A 59 7.90 -7.55 -13.66
C LEU A 59 9.21 -6.91 -14.14
N HIS A 60 9.29 -6.53 -15.42
CA HIS A 60 10.45 -5.82 -15.96
C HIS A 60 10.62 -4.45 -15.28
N LEU A 61 9.54 -3.66 -15.17
CA LEU A 61 9.57 -2.36 -14.48
C LEU A 61 9.90 -2.50 -12.99
N THR A 62 9.33 -3.51 -12.32
CA THR A 62 9.64 -3.81 -10.91
C THR A 62 11.12 -4.13 -10.73
N SER A 63 11.66 -5.00 -11.59
CA SER A 63 13.08 -5.38 -11.56
C SER A 63 13.99 -4.18 -11.81
N HIS A 64 13.63 -3.33 -12.79
CA HIS A 64 14.38 -2.13 -13.09
C HIS A 64 14.40 -1.14 -11.93
N LEU A 65 13.23 -0.79 -11.36
CA LEU A 65 13.12 0.10 -10.21
C LEU A 65 13.82 -0.46 -8.97
N TYR A 66 13.62 -1.74 -8.68
CA TYR A 66 14.29 -2.40 -7.57
C TYR A 66 15.81 -2.37 -7.74
N SER A 67 16.32 -2.63 -8.95
CA SER A 67 17.76 -2.58 -9.24
C SER A 67 18.33 -1.18 -9.07
N MET A 68 17.64 -0.13 -9.49
CA MET A 68 18.07 1.26 -9.31
C MET A 68 18.11 1.64 -7.83
N VAL A 69 17.10 1.24 -7.04
CA VAL A 69 17.00 1.64 -5.63
C VAL A 69 17.95 0.85 -4.73
N PHE A 70 18.08 -0.46 -4.94
CA PHE A 70 18.78 -1.35 -4.00
C PHE A 70 20.09 -1.93 -4.52
N ILE A 71 20.18 -2.27 -5.81
CA ILE A 71 21.35 -2.97 -6.36
C ILE A 71 22.43 -1.96 -6.77
N GLN A 72 22.08 -0.96 -7.58
CA GLN A 72 23.02 0.04 -8.09
C GLN A 72 23.55 0.97 -7.01
N THR A 73 22.76 1.23 -5.96
CA THR A 73 23.19 1.98 -4.77
C THR A 73 24.13 1.19 -3.87
N GLY A 74 24.31 -0.11 -4.12
CA GLY A 74 25.06 -1.01 -3.25
C GLY A 74 24.36 -1.34 -1.93
N LEU A 75 23.15 -0.82 -1.67
CA LEU A 75 22.42 -1.05 -0.42
C LEU A 75 22.13 -2.53 -0.19
N ALA A 76 21.74 -3.27 -1.24
CA ALA A 76 21.50 -4.70 -1.12
C ALA A 76 22.76 -5.44 -0.68
N HIS A 77 23.92 -5.12 -1.27
CA HIS A 77 25.20 -5.73 -0.92
C HIS A 77 25.67 -5.34 0.48
N ALA A 78 25.46 -4.09 0.89
CA ALA A 78 25.80 -3.60 2.22
C ALA A 78 24.91 -4.22 3.33
N MET A 79 23.63 -4.49 3.01
CA MET A 79 22.69 -5.07 3.96
C MET A 79 22.83 -6.58 4.06
N THR A 80 23.16 -7.30 2.98
CA THR A 80 23.25 -8.77 3.03
C THR A 80 24.60 -9.22 3.62
N PRO A 81 24.61 -9.89 4.78
CA PRO A 81 25.84 -10.46 5.33
C PRO A 81 26.37 -11.59 4.44
N ALA A 82 27.67 -11.86 4.57
CA ALA A 82 28.44 -12.79 3.73
C ALA A 82 27.78 -14.19 3.58
N PRO A 83 28.05 -14.89 2.47
CA PRO A 83 27.57 -16.26 2.24
C PRO A 83 27.93 -17.22 3.39
N PRO A 84 27.18 -18.34 3.57
CA PRO A 84 27.44 -19.20 4.70
C PRO A 84 28.87 -19.76 4.60
N PRO A 85 29.55 -19.93 5.74
CA PRO A 85 30.89 -20.49 5.76
C PRO A 85 30.88 -21.91 5.19
N THR A 86 31.87 -22.22 4.36
CA THR A 86 32.10 -23.56 3.78
C THR A 86 32.60 -24.59 4.81
N HIS A 87 32.92 -24.17 6.03
CA HIS A 87 33.44 -25.00 7.12
C HIS A 87 32.37 -25.23 8.22
N GLN A 88 32.62 -26.22 9.09
CA GLN A 88 31.69 -26.65 10.13
C GLN A 88 31.19 -25.47 11.00
N VAL A 89 29.87 -25.41 11.20
CA VAL A 89 29.13 -24.33 11.89
C VAL A 89 29.57 -24.12 13.35
N ALA A 90 30.30 -25.09 13.92
CA ALA A 90 30.79 -25.06 15.29
C ALA A 90 31.82 -23.95 15.53
N ASP A 91 32.74 -23.74 14.58
CA ASP A 91 33.92 -22.87 14.73
C ASP A 91 33.64 -21.38 14.45
N LEU A 92 32.39 -21.04 14.15
CA LEU A 92 32.01 -19.68 13.84
C LEU A 92 32.02 -18.77 15.07
N SER A 93 32.55 -17.57 14.88
CA SER A 93 32.45 -16.48 15.85
C SER A 93 30.98 -16.10 16.10
N LEU A 94 30.70 -15.53 17.28
CA LEU A 94 29.35 -15.12 17.66
C LEU A 94 28.77 -14.09 16.68
N THR A 95 29.61 -13.23 16.13
CA THR A 95 29.25 -12.24 15.10
C THR A 95 28.84 -12.90 13.78
N GLU A 96 29.57 -13.93 13.34
CA GLU A 96 29.22 -14.68 12.12
C GLU A 96 27.91 -15.45 12.29
N LYS A 97 27.68 -16.09 13.44
CA LYS A 97 26.42 -16.78 13.76
C LYS A 97 25.23 -15.82 13.77
N LEU A 98 25.38 -14.63 14.37
CA LEU A 98 24.36 -13.58 14.36
C LEU A 98 24.10 -13.03 12.95
N SER A 99 25.16 -12.78 12.17
CA SER A 99 25.03 -12.29 10.80
C SER A 99 24.29 -13.30 9.90
N TRP A 100 24.58 -14.58 10.05
CA TRP A 100 23.91 -15.65 9.34
C TRP A 100 22.44 -15.76 9.73
N ALA A 101 22.12 -15.67 11.02
CA ALA A 101 20.74 -15.65 11.51
C ALA A 101 19.97 -14.41 11.00
N ALA A 102 20.62 -13.25 10.90
CA ALA A 102 20.02 -12.02 10.38
C ALA A 102 19.78 -12.08 8.86
N ARG A 103 20.58 -12.86 8.12
CA ARG A 103 20.54 -12.92 6.65
C ARG A 103 19.16 -13.23 6.08
N GLY A 104 18.51 -14.28 6.57
CA GLY A 104 17.17 -14.68 6.10
C GLY A 104 16.15 -13.57 6.29
N ARG A 105 16.24 -12.85 7.41
CA ARG A 105 15.36 -11.73 7.75
C ARG A 105 15.57 -10.53 6.84
N ILE A 106 16.83 -10.20 6.54
CA ILE A 106 17.20 -9.11 5.64
C ILE A 106 16.73 -9.42 4.22
N LEU A 107 16.93 -10.64 3.73
CA LEU A 107 16.43 -11.07 2.43
C LEU A 107 14.90 -11.01 2.35
N THR A 108 14.22 -11.39 3.42
CA THR A 108 12.75 -11.29 3.53
C THR A 108 12.27 -9.84 3.49
N ILE A 109 12.94 -8.91 4.18
CA ILE A 109 12.63 -7.47 4.09
C ILE A 109 12.79 -6.97 2.65
N LEU A 110 13.91 -7.31 2.01
CA LEU A 110 14.16 -6.93 0.62
C LEU A 110 13.11 -7.50 -0.34
N ALA A 111 12.66 -8.73 -0.11
CA ALA A 111 11.59 -9.34 -0.88
C ALA A 111 10.23 -8.65 -0.68
N ILE A 112 9.90 -8.21 0.53
CA ILE A 112 8.70 -7.40 0.81
C ILE A 112 8.75 -6.08 0.04
N PHE A 113 9.91 -5.41 0.01
CA PHE A 113 10.08 -4.20 -0.81
C PHE A 113 9.87 -4.47 -2.30
N TYR A 114 10.39 -5.58 -2.83
CA TYR A 114 10.15 -5.97 -4.21
C TYR A 114 8.65 -6.14 -4.50
N ILE A 115 7.92 -6.86 -3.63
CA ILE A 115 6.46 -7.04 -3.75
C ILE A 115 5.72 -5.71 -3.64
N ALA A 116 6.12 -4.83 -2.74
CA ALA A 116 5.51 -3.52 -2.57
C ALA A 116 5.66 -2.67 -3.85
N ILE A 117 6.85 -2.65 -4.47
CA ILE A 117 7.08 -1.98 -5.75
C ILE A 117 6.16 -2.55 -6.83
N PHE A 118 6.07 -3.87 -6.94
CA PHE A 118 5.20 -4.54 -7.91
C PHE A 118 3.73 -4.13 -7.74
N ARG A 119 3.22 -4.13 -6.50
CA ARG A 119 1.83 -3.76 -6.19
C ARG A 119 1.54 -2.29 -6.46
N VAL A 120 2.48 -1.40 -6.15
CA VAL A 120 2.37 0.03 -6.47
C VAL A 120 2.28 0.24 -7.98
N LEU A 121 3.07 -0.48 -8.78
CA LEU A 121 2.97 -0.42 -10.25
C LEU A 121 1.65 -0.96 -10.78
N VAL A 122 1.17 -2.08 -10.26
CA VAL A 122 -0.17 -2.62 -10.58
C VAL A 122 -1.23 -1.57 -10.26
N PHE A 123 -1.16 -0.93 -9.09
CA PHE A 123 -2.05 0.14 -8.71
C PHE A 123 -2.02 1.29 -9.70
N PHE A 124 -0.84 1.81 -10.04
CA PHE A 124 -0.72 2.94 -10.97
C PHE A 124 -1.29 2.64 -12.35
N THR A 125 -1.19 1.40 -12.81
CA THR A 125 -1.74 0.98 -14.11
C THR A 125 -3.25 1.25 -14.20
N TRP A 126 -3.99 1.01 -13.11
CA TRP A 126 -5.43 1.26 -13.04
C TRP A 126 -5.77 2.65 -12.50
N ALA A 127 -4.98 3.15 -11.55
CA ALA A 127 -5.26 4.42 -10.88
C ALA A 127 -5.27 5.60 -11.85
N ILE A 128 -4.39 5.61 -12.87
CA ILE A 128 -4.38 6.67 -13.89
C ILE A 128 -5.75 6.79 -14.59
N ALA A 129 -6.41 5.66 -14.88
CA ALA A 129 -7.73 5.66 -15.50
C ALA A 129 -8.86 5.97 -14.51
N LEU A 130 -8.71 5.58 -13.23
CA LEU A 130 -9.76 5.68 -12.22
C LEU A 130 -9.75 6.99 -11.42
N ILE A 131 -8.61 7.69 -11.32
CA ILE A 131 -8.50 8.98 -10.64
C ILE A 131 -9.47 10.02 -11.23
N PRO A 132 -9.59 10.19 -12.57
CA PRO A 132 -10.57 11.09 -13.16
C PRO A 132 -12.01 10.81 -12.70
N LEU A 133 -12.38 9.54 -12.52
CA LEU A 133 -13.70 9.15 -12.03
C LEU A 133 -13.93 9.59 -10.58
N VAL A 134 -12.94 9.43 -9.70
CA VAL A 134 -13.02 9.91 -8.31
C VAL A 134 -13.15 11.43 -8.26
N ILE A 135 -12.37 12.14 -9.08
CA ILE A 135 -12.43 13.60 -9.19
C ILE A 135 -13.80 14.06 -9.70
N ALA A 136 -14.32 13.42 -10.74
CA ALA A 136 -15.64 13.74 -11.30
C ALA A 136 -16.76 13.54 -10.27
N ALA A 137 -16.73 12.44 -9.51
CA ALA A 137 -17.70 12.18 -8.44
C ALA A 137 -17.61 13.23 -7.31
N ALA A 138 -16.41 13.60 -6.88
CA ALA A 138 -16.22 14.65 -5.89
C ALA A 138 -16.72 16.01 -6.41
N TYR A 139 -16.43 16.32 -7.67
CA TYR A 139 -16.87 17.56 -8.33
C TYR A 139 -18.39 17.64 -8.47
N ASP A 140 -19.07 16.56 -8.87
CA ASP A 140 -20.53 16.51 -8.90
C ASP A 140 -21.14 16.76 -7.51
N GLY A 141 -20.56 16.15 -6.47
CA GLY A 141 -20.96 16.39 -5.08
C GLY A 141 -20.84 17.87 -4.71
N TRP A 142 -19.76 18.54 -5.12
CA TRP A 142 -19.55 19.96 -4.89
C TRP A 142 -20.54 20.84 -5.67
N VAL A 143 -20.87 20.51 -6.91
CA VAL A 143 -21.89 21.23 -7.70
C VAL A 143 -23.27 21.07 -7.05
N GLN A 144 -23.65 19.87 -6.62
CA GLN A 144 -24.91 19.64 -5.92
C GLN A 144 -24.99 20.43 -4.61
N ARG A 145 -23.88 20.55 -3.88
CA ARG A 145 -23.79 21.42 -2.70
C ARG A 145 -24.08 22.88 -3.08
N LYS A 146 -23.49 23.40 -4.16
CA LYS A 146 -23.75 24.78 -4.63
C LYS A 146 -25.23 25.01 -4.93
N VAL A 147 -25.88 24.08 -5.64
CA VAL A 147 -27.34 24.15 -5.88
C VAL A 147 -28.11 24.12 -4.56
N ALA A 148 -27.74 23.24 -3.64
CA ALA A 148 -28.36 23.12 -2.32
C ALA A 148 -28.09 24.33 -1.40
N GLN A 149 -27.11 25.19 -1.69
CA GLN A 149 -26.92 26.44 -0.95
C GLN A 149 -28.06 27.42 -1.22
N PHE A 150 -28.48 27.54 -2.49
CA PHE A 150 -29.60 28.39 -2.91
C PHE A 150 -30.97 27.79 -2.59
N ARG A 151 -31.06 26.47 -2.39
CA ARG A 151 -32.26 25.83 -1.84
C ARG A 151 -32.21 25.95 -0.31
N PHE A 152 -33.33 26.27 0.35
CA PHE A 152 -33.45 26.26 1.82
C PHE A 152 -33.41 24.83 2.42
N VAL A 153 -32.68 23.91 1.79
CA VAL A 153 -32.50 22.52 2.22
C VAL A 153 -31.40 22.46 3.26
N TYR A 154 -31.67 21.73 4.34
CA TYR A 154 -30.71 21.49 5.42
C TYR A 154 -29.66 20.46 4.98
N GLN A 155 -28.38 20.73 5.26
CA GLN A 155 -27.29 19.79 4.99
C GLN A 155 -27.08 18.89 6.21
N SER A 156 -26.97 17.58 5.99
CA SER A 156 -26.77 16.64 7.08
C SER A 156 -25.29 16.58 7.51
N GLY A 157 -25.00 17.09 8.71
CA GLY A 157 -23.65 17.01 9.29
C GLY A 157 -23.16 15.57 9.48
N GLN A 158 -24.07 14.62 9.76
CA GLN A 158 -23.74 13.20 9.86
C GLN A 158 -23.22 12.64 8.53
N LYS A 159 -23.89 12.95 7.41
CA LYS A 159 -23.46 12.49 6.08
C LYS A 159 -22.10 13.06 5.68
N HIS A 160 -21.82 14.31 6.05
CA HIS A 160 -20.51 14.92 5.84
C HIS A 160 -19.41 14.19 6.63
N PHE A 161 -19.67 13.92 7.92
CA PHE A 161 -18.72 13.21 8.79
C PHE A 161 -18.44 11.79 8.29
N ILE A 162 -19.49 11.05 7.90
CA ILE A 162 -19.36 9.70 7.35
C ILE A 162 -18.56 9.74 6.04
N GLY A 163 -18.88 10.65 5.12
CA GLY A 163 -18.15 10.80 3.86
C GLY A 163 -16.67 11.07 4.07
N ASN A 164 -16.33 12.02 4.95
CA ASN A 164 -14.95 12.36 5.29
C ASN A 164 -14.21 11.19 5.95
N ARG A 165 -14.83 10.52 6.93
CA ARG A 165 -14.18 9.43 7.67
C ARG A 165 -14.00 8.20 6.77
N ALA A 166 -15.00 7.86 5.98
CA ALA A 166 -14.93 6.73 5.05
C ALA A 166 -13.91 6.96 3.93
N SER A 167 -13.86 8.15 3.32
CA SER A 167 -12.85 8.45 2.30
C SER A 167 -11.43 8.33 2.84
N LYS A 168 -11.18 8.82 4.06
CA LYS A 168 -9.91 8.64 4.78
C LYS A 168 -9.58 7.17 5.05
N ILE A 169 -10.52 6.39 5.59
CA ILE A 169 -10.32 4.95 5.86
C ILE A 169 -9.97 4.20 4.58
N ILE A 170 -10.66 4.48 3.48
CA ILE A 170 -10.41 3.83 2.18
C ILE A 170 -9.04 4.23 1.62
N THR A 171 -8.62 5.49 1.82
CA THR A 171 -7.32 5.98 1.36
C THR A 171 -6.19 5.34 2.17
N TYR A 172 -6.26 5.36 3.49
CA TYR A 172 -5.25 4.75 4.37
C TYR A 172 -5.25 3.23 4.29
N GLY A 173 -6.41 2.60 4.15
CA GLY A 173 -6.55 1.16 3.96
C GLY A 173 -5.84 0.69 2.68
N LEU A 174 -5.92 1.45 1.59
CA LEU A 174 -5.15 1.16 0.38
C LEU A 174 -3.64 1.26 0.62
N LEU A 175 -3.16 2.27 1.33
CA LEU A 175 -1.71 2.36 1.60
C LEU A 175 -1.21 1.17 2.42
N LEU A 176 -2.01 0.70 3.39
CA LEU A 176 -1.68 -0.49 4.19
C LEU A 176 -1.67 -1.77 3.36
N ILE A 177 -2.55 -1.89 2.37
CA ILE A 177 -2.69 -3.12 1.59
C ILE A 177 -1.43 -3.45 0.80
N PHE A 178 -0.65 -2.44 0.38
CA PHE A 178 0.57 -2.67 -0.39
C PHE A 178 1.66 -3.40 0.37
N PHE A 179 1.66 -3.29 1.69
CA PHE A 179 2.67 -3.93 2.53
C PHE A 179 2.20 -5.33 2.96
N LEU A 180 0.92 -5.50 3.33
CA LEU A 180 0.37 -6.78 3.81
C LEU A 180 0.76 -8.01 2.96
N PRO A 181 1.14 -9.16 3.56
CA PRO A 181 1.57 -10.36 2.84
C PRO A 181 0.37 -11.18 2.32
N ILE A 182 -0.59 -10.50 1.67
CA ILE A 182 -1.83 -11.09 1.15
C ILE A 182 -1.90 -10.74 -0.35
N PRO A 183 -2.19 -11.70 -1.25
CA PRO A 183 -2.35 -11.40 -2.66
C PRO A 183 -3.62 -10.58 -2.87
N ILE A 184 -3.53 -9.52 -3.66
CA ILE A 184 -4.62 -8.59 -3.93
C ILE A 184 -4.94 -8.65 -5.41
N PRO A 185 -6.18 -9.00 -5.79
CA PRO A 185 -6.58 -9.00 -7.18
C PRO A 185 -6.61 -7.56 -7.72
N PRO A 186 -6.05 -7.27 -8.91
CA PRO A 186 -6.12 -5.94 -9.54
C PRO A 186 -7.53 -5.32 -9.57
N ILE A 187 -8.58 -6.13 -9.73
CA ILE A 187 -9.98 -5.68 -9.73
C ILE A 187 -10.39 -4.98 -8.43
N ALA A 188 -9.72 -5.27 -7.31
CA ALA A 188 -9.94 -4.58 -6.04
C ALA A 188 -9.71 -3.07 -6.14
N ILE A 189 -8.85 -2.63 -7.07
CA ILE A 189 -8.56 -1.21 -7.32
C ILE A 189 -9.80 -0.49 -7.89
N ILE A 190 -10.60 -1.19 -8.71
CA ILE A 190 -11.85 -0.63 -9.24
C ILE A 190 -12.84 -0.39 -8.10
N PHE A 191 -13.02 -1.38 -7.22
CA PHE A 191 -13.88 -1.23 -6.04
C PHE A 191 -13.40 -0.09 -5.14
N TRP A 192 -12.09 0.00 -4.90
CA TRP A 192 -11.50 1.10 -4.15
C TRP A 192 -11.86 2.46 -4.77
N ALA A 193 -11.73 2.62 -6.08
CA ALA A 193 -12.04 3.88 -6.76
C ALA A 193 -13.54 4.22 -6.68
N VAL A 194 -14.42 3.23 -6.88
CA VAL A 194 -15.88 3.42 -6.78
C VAL A 194 -16.28 3.85 -5.37
N PHE A 195 -15.79 3.15 -4.34
CA PHE A 195 -16.10 3.52 -2.96
C PHE A 195 -15.51 4.89 -2.61
N LEU A 196 -14.26 5.17 -2.98
CA LEU A 196 -13.65 6.46 -2.73
C LEU A 196 -14.41 7.59 -3.43
N GLY A 197 -14.83 7.39 -4.67
CA GLY A 197 -15.68 8.32 -5.42
C GLY A 197 -17.02 8.58 -4.72
N LEU A 198 -17.72 7.52 -4.30
CA LEU A 198 -18.99 7.62 -3.57
C LEU A 198 -18.85 8.41 -2.26
N PHE A 199 -17.85 8.10 -1.45
CA PHE A 199 -17.67 8.79 -0.16
C PHE A 199 -17.15 10.21 -0.33
N SER A 200 -16.33 10.47 -1.35
CA SER A 200 -15.90 11.82 -1.71
C SER A 200 -17.08 12.67 -2.20
N TYR A 201 -17.96 12.10 -3.02
CA TYR A 201 -19.22 12.73 -3.41
C TYR A 201 -20.09 13.07 -2.19
N LEU A 202 -20.31 12.12 -1.28
CA LEU A 202 -21.09 12.33 -0.06
C LEU A 202 -20.48 13.41 0.84
N TRP A 203 -19.15 13.41 0.96
CA TRP A 203 -18.40 14.38 1.74
C TRP A 203 -18.58 15.80 1.18
N MET A 204 -18.38 15.98 -0.13
CA MET A 204 -18.49 17.27 -0.82
C MET A 204 -19.92 17.80 -0.83
N ARG A 205 -20.90 16.94 -1.11
CA ARG A 205 -22.33 17.30 -1.17
C ARG A 205 -22.88 17.86 0.14
N ASN A 206 -22.44 17.30 1.27
CA ASN A 206 -22.96 17.64 2.59
C ASN A 206 -22.07 18.64 3.35
N MET A 207 -21.07 19.22 2.70
CA MET A 207 -20.16 20.16 3.34
C MET A 207 -20.90 21.42 3.82
N PRO A 208 -20.70 21.87 5.08
CA PRO A 208 -21.46 22.97 5.68
C PRO A 208 -21.47 24.25 4.85
N LYS A 209 -22.63 24.92 4.80
CA LYS A 209 -22.82 26.17 4.03
C LYS A 209 -21.91 27.31 4.49
N ARG A 210 -21.57 27.36 5.77
CA ARG A 210 -20.65 28.33 6.38
C ARG A 210 -19.31 27.63 6.62
N ILE A 211 -18.29 28.02 5.86
CA ILE A 211 -16.88 27.67 6.10
C ILE A 211 -16.24 28.91 6.71
#